data_AF-A0A2V9YAJ2-F1
#
_entry.id   AF-A0A2V9YAJ2-F1
#
_cell.length_a   1.000
_cell.length_b   1.000
_cell.length_c   1.000
_cell.angle_alpha   90.00
_cell.angle_beta   90.00
_cell.angle_gamma   90.00
#
_symmetry.space_group_name_H-M   'P 1'
#
loop_
_entity.id
_entity.type
_entity.pdbx_description
1 polymer ?
#
loop_
_entity_poly.entity_id
_entity_poly.type
_entity_poly.pdbx_seq_one_letter_code
_entity_poly.pdbx_strand_id
1 'polypeptide(L)'
;MRNLLWVCLSACLVLPLRAAARNENPAQLAESKTVKLNPLPLDHVRLTGGPLKAAQEADAKYLLELQPDRMLAFLRQRAGLKPKAEGYGGWDGPKRNLTGHIAGHYLSAVSLMWAATGDARFKDRANYIVDQLKEIQDAQGDGYIGALEDGQGVDGKQRFVDLSNGVIKSGGFDLNGLWSPWYVEHKLFAGLRDAYRYTGNETALQVEIKFAGWVEKILSKLDDDQLQRMLGTEFGGMNEVLAE
;
A
#
# COMPACT_ATOMS: atom_id res chain seq x y z
N MET A 1 -68.45 25.80 -62.29
CA MET A 1 -68.72 26.23 -60.90
C MET A 1 -67.46 26.02 -60.07
N ARG A 2 -67.08 27.05 -59.30
CA ARG A 2 -66.00 27.17 -58.29
C ARG A 2 -64.53 27.42 -58.73
N ASN A 3 -64.16 28.70 -58.53
CA ASN A 3 -62.89 29.39 -58.33
C ASN A 3 -61.75 28.65 -57.59
N LEU A 4 -60.50 29.06 -57.85
CA LEU A 4 -59.44 29.43 -56.87
C LEU A 4 -58.25 30.07 -57.63
N LEU A 5 -58.05 31.40 -57.63
CA LEU A 5 -57.26 32.23 -56.71
C LEU A 5 -55.73 31.93 -56.65
N TRP A 6 -54.97 32.93 -57.12
CA TRP A 6 -53.52 33.16 -57.06
C TRP A 6 -52.93 33.15 -55.64
N VAL A 7 -51.63 32.83 -55.51
CA VAL A 7 -50.62 33.62 -54.75
C VAL A 7 -49.21 33.35 -55.31
N CYS A 8 -48.47 34.41 -55.64
CA CYS A 8 -47.03 34.42 -55.94
C CYS A 8 -46.21 34.26 -54.64
N LEU A 9 -45.23 33.35 -54.62
CA LEU A 9 -44.26 33.25 -53.52
C LEU A 9 -42.90 33.81 -53.97
N SER A 10 -42.50 34.91 -53.34
CA SER A 10 -41.19 35.55 -53.46
C SER A 10 -40.10 34.68 -52.83
N ALA A 11 -39.00 34.47 -53.56
CA ALA A 11 -37.81 33.80 -53.05
C ALA A 11 -36.97 34.77 -52.20
N CYS A 12 -36.96 34.59 -50.88
CA CYS A 12 -36.00 35.23 -49.99
C CYS A 12 -34.71 34.40 -49.97
N LEU A 13 -33.64 34.90 -50.60
CA LEU A 13 -32.29 34.39 -50.36
C LEU A 13 -31.84 34.80 -48.94
N VAL A 14 -31.73 33.82 -48.06
CA VAL A 14 -31.08 33.99 -46.74
C VAL A 14 -29.60 33.69 -46.92
N LEU A 15 -28.76 34.74 -46.96
CA LEU A 15 -27.31 34.60 -46.85
C LEU A 15 -26.97 34.23 -45.39
N PRO A 16 -26.30 33.10 -45.11
CA PRO A 16 -25.82 32.85 -43.76
C PRO A 16 -24.64 33.78 -43.49
N LEU A 17 -24.83 34.75 -42.58
CA LEU A 17 -23.71 35.41 -41.93
C LEU A 17 -22.91 34.32 -41.20
N ARG A 18 -21.72 34.00 -41.71
CA ARG A 18 -20.70 33.31 -40.90
C ARG A 18 -20.28 34.31 -39.82
N ALA A 19 -20.88 34.20 -38.64
CA ALA A 19 -20.29 34.75 -37.44
C ALA A 19 -18.92 34.08 -37.27
N ALA A 20 -17.85 34.82 -37.53
CA ALA A 20 -16.53 34.42 -37.09
C ALA A 20 -16.55 34.47 -35.56
N ALA A 21 -16.85 33.34 -34.93
CA ALA A 21 -16.59 33.16 -33.52
C ALA A 21 -15.10 33.44 -33.32
N ARG A 22 -14.77 34.55 -32.65
CA ARG A 22 -13.42 34.77 -32.11
C ARG A 22 -13.21 33.67 -31.07
N ASN A 23 -12.59 32.59 -31.51
CA ASN A 23 -12.23 31.44 -30.69
C ASN A 23 -10.81 31.61 -30.13
N GLU A 24 -10.47 32.81 -29.69
CA GLU A 24 -9.26 33.04 -28.92
C GLU A 24 -9.70 33.37 -27.51
N ASN A 25 -9.69 32.34 -26.67
CA ASN A 25 -9.78 32.50 -25.23
C ASN A 25 -8.56 33.35 -24.81
N PRO A 26 -8.72 34.60 -24.33
CA PRO A 26 -7.60 35.46 -23.96
C PRO A 26 -6.82 34.93 -22.75
N ALA A 27 -7.31 33.87 -22.10
CA ALA A 27 -6.55 33.06 -21.17
C ALA A 27 -5.73 31.98 -21.92
N GLN A 28 -4.95 32.35 -22.93
CA GLN A 28 -3.70 31.63 -23.15
C GLN A 28 -2.80 32.00 -21.97
N LEU A 29 -2.93 31.24 -20.88
CA LEU A 29 -1.85 31.14 -19.92
C LEU A 29 -0.65 30.72 -20.74
N ALA A 30 0.29 31.64 -20.98
CA ALA A 30 1.64 31.28 -21.41
C ALA A 30 2.02 30.08 -20.55
N GLU A 31 2.50 28.99 -21.15
CA GLU A 31 2.96 27.82 -20.41
C GLU A 31 3.88 28.31 -19.29
N SER A 32 3.30 28.42 -18.10
CA SER A 32 4.04 28.76 -16.90
C SER A 32 5.00 27.61 -16.78
N LYS A 33 6.31 27.88 -16.87
CA LYS A 33 7.34 26.86 -16.67
C LYS A 33 6.99 26.18 -15.35
N THR A 34 6.42 24.99 -15.42
CA THR A 34 5.96 24.25 -14.25
C THR A 34 7.21 23.85 -13.49
N VAL A 35 7.45 24.52 -12.37
CA VAL A 35 8.57 24.16 -11.49
C VAL A 35 8.15 22.91 -10.72
N LYS A 36 8.85 21.80 -10.97
CA LYS A 36 8.67 20.57 -10.19
C LYS A 36 9.27 20.78 -8.80
N LEU A 37 8.43 20.75 -7.77
CA LEU A 37 8.88 20.76 -6.38
C LEU A 37 9.15 19.33 -5.91
N ASN A 38 10.24 19.11 -5.19
CA ASN A 38 10.56 17.84 -4.56
C ASN A 38 10.55 18.02 -3.04
N PRO A 39 10.04 17.04 -2.27
CA PRO A 39 10.16 17.06 -0.82
C PRO A 39 11.64 17.03 -0.41
N LEU A 40 11.96 17.68 0.72
CA LEU A 40 13.29 17.57 1.31
C LEU A 40 13.46 16.17 1.91
N PRO A 41 14.58 15.46 1.61
CA PRO A 41 14.90 14.20 2.24
C PRO A 41 14.92 14.31 3.77
N LEU A 42 14.44 13.27 4.45
CA LEU A 42 14.32 13.27 5.91
C LEU A 42 15.69 13.38 6.60
N ASP A 43 16.74 12.86 5.97
CA ASP A 43 18.11 12.96 6.43
C ASP A 43 18.74 14.36 6.25
N HIS A 44 18.08 15.27 5.54
CA HIS A 44 18.52 16.67 5.36
C HIS A 44 17.98 17.62 6.45
N VAL A 45 17.09 17.16 7.33
CA VAL A 45 16.50 17.98 8.40
C VAL A 45 16.75 17.33 9.76
N ARG A 46 17.28 18.09 10.71
CA ARG A 46 17.48 17.64 12.09
C ARG A 46 16.75 18.55 13.06
N LEU A 47 15.92 17.93 13.90
CA LEU A 47 15.27 18.62 15.01
C LEU A 47 16.30 18.83 16.13
N THR A 48 16.48 20.09 16.54
CA THR A 48 17.45 20.51 17.57
C THR A 48 16.80 20.84 18.91
N GLY A 49 15.47 20.94 18.97
CA GLY A 49 14.71 21.23 20.18
C GLY A 49 13.22 21.47 19.93
N GLY A 50 12.47 21.82 20.97
CA GLY A 50 11.04 22.12 20.89
C GLY A 50 10.12 20.88 20.89
N PRO A 51 8.80 21.08 20.74
CA PRO A 51 7.81 20.01 20.93
C PRO A 51 7.95 18.84 19.96
N LEU A 52 8.36 19.10 18.72
CA LEU A 52 8.61 18.03 17.73
C LEU A 52 9.82 17.17 18.11
N LYS A 53 10.87 17.78 18.69
CA LYS A 53 12.02 17.02 19.18
C LYS A 53 11.62 16.13 20.35
N ALA A 54 10.84 16.68 21.29
CA ALA A 54 10.33 15.90 22.42
C ALA A 54 9.46 14.71 21.97
N ALA A 55 8.61 14.90 20.95
CA ALA A 55 7.84 13.82 20.36
C ALA A 55 8.73 12.76 19.67
N GLN A 56 9.73 13.19 18.89
CA GLN A 56 10.71 12.29 18.27
C GLN A 56 11.45 11.45 19.31
N GLU A 57 11.89 12.05 20.41
CA GLU A 57 12.62 11.35 21.48
C GLU A 57 11.73 10.38 22.26
N ALA A 58 10.47 10.76 22.50
CA ALA A 58 9.50 9.88 23.14
C ALA A 58 9.19 8.65 22.27
N ASP A 59 8.98 8.85 20.96
CA ASP A 59 8.75 7.77 20.01
C ASP A 59 10.00 6.89 19.85
N ALA A 60 11.20 7.49 19.73
CA ALA A 60 12.47 6.77 19.69
C ALA A 60 12.65 5.86 20.91
N LYS A 61 12.30 6.34 22.11
CA LYS A 61 12.32 5.52 23.32
C LYS A 61 11.34 4.35 23.23
N TYR A 62 10.10 4.60 22.84
CA TYR A 62 9.08 3.56 22.69
C TYR A 62 9.50 2.49 21.66
N LEU A 63 9.99 2.90 20.49
CA LEU A 63 10.46 1.99 19.45
C LEU A 63 11.60 1.09 19.93
N LEU A 64 12.47 1.56 20.83
CA LEU A 64 13.54 0.76 21.41
C LEU A 64 13.07 -0.20 22.52
N GLU A 65 11.91 0.04 23.14
CA GLU A 65 11.30 -0.88 24.11
C GLU A 65 10.63 -2.08 23.45
N LEU A 66 10.18 -1.94 22.20
CA LEU A 66 9.57 -3.01 21.42
C LEU A 66 10.57 -4.13 21.08
N GLN A 67 10.10 -5.37 20.89
CA GLN A 67 10.94 -6.54 20.65
C GLN A 67 10.66 -7.15 19.28
N PRO A 68 11.61 -7.09 18.33
CA PRO A 68 11.41 -7.60 16.96
C PRO A 68 10.97 -9.06 16.89
N ASP A 69 11.60 -9.95 17.68
CA ASP A 69 11.29 -11.39 17.65
C ASP A 69 9.86 -11.71 18.08
N ARG A 70 9.24 -10.88 18.91
CA ARG A 70 7.84 -11.03 19.33
C ARG A 70 6.87 -10.68 18.20
N MET A 71 7.17 -9.64 17.42
CA MET A 71 6.38 -9.24 16.24
C MET A 71 6.47 -10.29 15.12
N LEU A 72 7.63 -10.95 15.02
CA LEU A 72 7.91 -11.93 13.97
C LEU A 72 7.45 -13.36 14.34
N ALA A 73 7.02 -13.59 15.58
CA ALA A 73 6.75 -14.93 16.10
C ALA A 73 5.76 -15.73 15.23
N PHE A 74 4.63 -15.14 14.89
CA PHE A 74 3.59 -15.82 14.11
C PHE A 74 3.92 -15.91 12.62
N LEU A 75 4.66 -14.93 12.07
CA LEU A 75 5.20 -15.01 10.71
C LEU A 75 6.14 -16.22 10.56
N ARG A 76 7.03 -16.42 11.56
CA ARG A 76 7.88 -17.62 11.63
C ARG A 76 7.05 -18.89 11.74
N GLN A 77 6.07 -18.92 12.63
CA GLN A 77 5.21 -20.09 12.83
C GLN A 77 4.50 -20.51 11.53
N ARG A 78 3.94 -19.57 10.76
CA ARG A 78 3.24 -19.85 9.50
C ARG A 78 4.16 -20.29 8.37
N ALA A 79 5.44 -19.92 8.45
CA ALA A 79 6.48 -20.43 7.56
C ALA A 79 7.07 -21.78 8.01
N GLY A 80 6.52 -22.41 9.06
CA GLY A 80 7.04 -23.66 9.62
C GLY A 80 8.35 -23.50 10.42
N LEU A 81 8.76 -22.26 10.71
CA LEU A 81 9.94 -21.95 11.50
C LEU A 81 9.60 -21.86 12.98
N LYS A 82 10.54 -22.24 13.85
CA LYS A 82 10.40 -22.04 15.29
C LYS A 82 10.40 -20.53 15.62
N PRO A 83 9.40 -20.01 16.37
CA PRO A 83 9.43 -18.65 16.90
C PRO A 83 10.64 -18.44 17.83
N LYS A 84 11.25 -17.26 17.77
CA LYS A 84 12.40 -16.89 18.62
C LYS A 84 11.99 -16.28 19.96
N ALA A 85 10.75 -15.81 20.06
CA ALA A 85 10.14 -15.29 21.27
C ALA A 85 8.63 -15.58 21.27
N GLU A 86 7.99 -15.38 22.42
CA GLU A 86 6.52 -15.38 22.51
C GLU A 86 5.93 -14.18 21.75
N GLY A 87 4.91 -14.44 20.94
CA GLY A 87 4.23 -13.40 20.16
C GLY A 87 3.67 -12.26 21.00
N TYR A 88 3.44 -11.12 20.36
CA TYR A 88 2.61 -10.08 20.97
C TYR A 88 1.14 -10.53 21.07
N GLY A 89 0.39 -9.89 21.98
CA GLY A 89 -1.05 -10.05 22.11
C GLY A 89 -1.80 -8.98 21.32
N GLY A 90 -3.01 -8.63 21.77
CA GLY A 90 -3.82 -7.61 21.11
C GLY A 90 -4.17 -8.01 19.68
N TRP A 91 -4.19 -7.05 18.75
CA TRP A 91 -4.55 -7.29 17.36
C TRP A 91 -3.51 -8.09 16.57
N ASP A 92 -2.24 -8.03 16.99
CA ASP A 92 -1.16 -8.83 16.41
C ASP A 92 -1.15 -10.27 16.97
N GLY A 93 -1.92 -10.53 18.03
CA GLY A 93 -2.01 -11.82 18.69
C GLY A 93 -2.90 -12.84 17.98
N PRO A 94 -2.93 -14.07 18.49
CA PRO A 94 -3.74 -15.14 17.90
C PRO A 94 -5.23 -14.80 17.99
N LYS A 95 -6.03 -15.30 17.03
CA LYS A 95 -7.50 -15.15 16.94
C LYS A 95 -8.04 -13.74 16.67
N ARG A 96 -7.17 -12.73 16.57
CA ARG A 96 -7.56 -11.36 16.19
C ARG A 96 -7.28 -11.04 14.73
N ASN A 97 -6.55 -11.89 14.02
CA ASN A 97 -6.47 -11.92 12.56
C ASN A 97 -5.94 -10.63 11.90
N LEU A 98 -5.18 -9.79 12.60
CA LEU A 98 -4.33 -8.72 12.03
C LEU A 98 -2.83 -9.03 12.19
N THR A 99 -2.49 -10.25 12.59
CA THR A 99 -1.14 -10.70 12.90
C THR A 99 -0.15 -10.43 11.76
N GLY A 100 0.99 -9.83 12.10
CA GLY A 100 2.05 -9.42 11.17
C GLY A 100 2.03 -7.92 10.85
N HIS A 101 0.91 -7.23 11.06
CA HIS A 101 0.79 -5.81 10.71
C HIS A 101 1.75 -4.91 11.51
N ILE A 102 2.03 -5.27 12.78
CA ILE A 102 2.97 -4.50 13.62
C ILE A 102 4.39 -4.61 13.07
N ALA A 103 4.80 -5.78 12.58
CA ALA A 103 6.14 -5.94 12.02
C ALA A 103 6.39 -4.99 10.84
N GLY A 104 5.39 -4.84 9.96
CA GLY A 104 5.43 -3.90 8.85
C GLY A 104 5.51 -2.43 9.30
N HIS A 105 4.58 -2.00 10.15
CA HIS A 105 4.58 -0.64 10.72
C HIS A 105 5.88 -0.31 11.45
N TYR A 106 6.37 -1.26 12.23
CA TYR A 106 7.58 -1.09 13.02
C TYR A 106 8.82 -0.95 12.12
N LEU A 107 8.89 -1.73 11.04
CA LEU A 107 9.98 -1.63 10.06
C LEU A 107 10.03 -0.25 9.39
N SER A 108 8.88 0.30 9.00
CA SER A 108 8.79 1.70 8.52
C SER A 108 9.26 2.68 9.60
N ALA A 109 8.75 2.54 10.83
CA ALA A 109 9.04 3.46 11.92
C ALA A 109 10.55 3.53 12.25
N VAL A 110 11.23 2.38 12.37
CA VAL A 110 12.68 2.37 12.64
C VAL A 110 13.49 2.87 11.45
N SER A 111 13.05 2.61 10.21
CA SER A 111 13.73 3.11 9.00
C SER A 111 13.65 4.63 8.90
N LEU A 112 12.47 5.20 9.17
CA LEU A 112 12.25 6.65 9.23
C LEU A 112 13.00 7.29 10.41
N MET A 113 12.99 6.67 11.59
CA MET A 113 13.69 7.18 12.77
C MET A 113 15.21 7.21 12.55
N TRP A 114 15.77 6.20 11.87
CA TRP A 114 17.15 6.20 11.41
C TRP A 114 17.43 7.42 10.52
N ALA A 115 16.65 7.62 9.45
CA ALA A 115 16.87 8.75 8.54
C ALA A 115 16.75 10.11 9.25
N ALA A 116 15.80 10.26 10.17
CA ALA A 116 15.56 11.50 10.89
C ALA A 116 16.62 11.83 11.96
N THR A 117 17.33 10.83 12.50
CA THR A 117 18.20 11.01 13.68
C THR A 117 19.66 10.64 13.43
N GLY A 118 19.93 9.67 12.55
CA GLY A 118 21.24 9.04 12.41
C GLY A 118 21.61 8.08 13.55
N ASP A 119 20.66 7.69 14.41
CA ASP A 119 20.92 6.73 15.49
C ASP A 119 20.96 5.30 14.95
N ALA A 120 22.16 4.72 14.93
CA ALA A 120 22.46 3.41 14.34
C ALA A 120 21.60 2.27 14.89
N ARG A 121 21.12 2.38 16.13
CA ARG A 121 20.27 1.34 16.76
C ARG A 121 19.00 1.08 15.95
N PHE A 122 18.44 2.09 15.29
CA PHE A 122 17.25 1.92 14.46
C PHE A 122 17.58 1.24 13.13
N LYS A 123 18.73 1.57 12.52
CA LYS A 123 19.21 0.88 11.32
C LYS A 123 19.49 -0.59 11.59
N ASP A 124 20.10 -0.90 12.73
CA ASP A 124 20.37 -2.29 13.13
C ASP A 124 19.06 -3.09 13.29
N ARG A 125 18.01 -2.48 13.85
CA ARG A 125 16.69 -3.10 13.96
C ARG A 125 16.01 -3.30 12.61
N ALA A 126 16.09 -2.31 11.71
CA ALA A 126 15.56 -2.43 10.35
C ALA A 126 16.23 -3.61 9.62
N ASN A 127 17.57 -3.66 9.65
CA ASN A 127 18.35 -4.73 9.04
C ASN A 127 18.00 -6.10 9.62
N TYR A 128 17.92 -6.21 10.96
CA TYR A 128 17.55 -7.45 11.62
C TYR A 128 16.19 -7.96 11.15
N ILE A 129 15.18 -7.09 11.11
CA ILE A 129 13.83 -7.49 10.68
C ILE A 129 13.83 -7.92 9.22
N VAL A 130 14.52 -7.21 8.33
CA VAL A 130 14.64 -7.60 6.92
C VAL A 130 15.28 -8.98 6.77
N ASP A 131 16.36 -9.26 7.50
CA ASP A 131 17.01 -10.58 7.47
C ASP A 131 16.07 -11.68 7.96
N GLN A 132 15.27 -11.41 8.99
CA GLN A 132 14.27 -12.35 9.49
C GLN A 132 13.10 -12.55 8.51
N LEU A 133 12.60 -11.49 7.89
CA LEU A 133 11.55 -11.56 6.87
C LEU A 133 12.04 -12.33 5.64
N LYS A 134 13.31 -12.16 5.25
CA LYS A 134 13.93 -12.96 4.20
C LYS A 134 13.94 -14.45 4.55
N GLU A 135 14.38 -14.81 5.77
CA GLU A 135 14.37 -16.21 6.23
C GLU A 135 12.95 -16.80 6.21
N ILE A 136 11.96 -16.03 6.66
CA ILE A 136 10.54 -16.40 6.62
C ILE A 136 10.07 -16.62 5.17
N GLN A 137 10.35 -15.68 4.27
CA GLN A 137 9.94 -15.75 2.87
C GLN A 137 10.61 -16.93 2.13
N ASP A 138 11.89 -17.18 2.41
CA ASP A 138 12.61 -18.32 1.84
C ASP A 138 12.02 -19.65 2.31
N ALA A 139 11.60 -19.74 3.59
CA ALA A 139 10.92 -20.92 4.12
C ALA A 139 9.50 -21.10 3.54
N GLN A 140 8.80 -20.02 3.21
CA GLN A 140 7.52 -20.07 2.49
C GLN A 140 7.66 -20.55 1.05
N GLY A 141 8.79 -20.23 0.40
CA GLY A 141 9.20 -20.80 -0.90
C GLY A 141 8.54 -20.21 -2.15
N ASP A 142 7.55 -19.34 -2.03
CA ASP A 142 6.77 -18.81 -3.16
C ASP A 142 6.71 -17.27 -3.25
N GLY A 143 7.40 -16.58 -2.34
CA GLY A 143 7.43 -15.12 -2.23
C GLY A 143 6.46 -14.56 -1.19
N TYR A 144 5.53 -15.37 -0.67
CA TYR A 144 4.58 -14.93 0.35
C TYR A 144 5.27 -14.63 1.69
N ILE A 145 4.79 -13.60 2.36
CA ILE A 145 5.06 -13.31 3.76
C ILE A 145 3.70 -12.99 4.38
N GLY A 146 3.30 -13.70 5.42
CA GLY A 146 2.05 -13.39 6.11
C GLY A 146 1.81 -14.32 7.29
N ALA A 147 1.02 -13.84 8.24
CA ALA A 147 0.74 -14.57 9.48
C ALA A 147 -0.75 -14.76 9.79
N LEU A 148 -1.59 -14.34 8.85
CA LEU A 148 -3.03 -14.33 8.98
C LEU A 148 -3.61 -15.75 9.12
N GLU A 149 -4.70 -15.84 9.84
CA GLU A 149 -5.54 -17.03 10.00
C GLU A 149 -6.99 -16.55 10.06
N ASP A 150 -7.93 -17.32 9.55
CA ASP A 150 -9.35 -16.98 9.68
C ASP A 150 -9.93 -17.43 11.04
N GLY A 151 -11.20 -17.10 11.28
CA GLY A 151 -11.88 -17.49 12.52
C GLY A 151 -12.08 -19.01 12.71
N GLN A 152 -11.74 -19.84 11.73
CA GLN A 152 -11.85 -21.30 11.77
C GLN A 152 -10.48 -22.00 11.88
N GLY A 153 -9.38 -21.24 11.93
CA GLY A 153 -8.03 -21.80 11.98
C GLY A 153 -7.43 -22.10 10.60
N VAL A 154 -8.05 -21.63 9.51
CA VAL A 154 -7.51 -21.81 8.16
C VAL A 154 -6.45 -20.76 7.91
N ASP A 155 -5.29 -21.22 7.43
CA ASP A 155 -4.16 -20.36 7.09
C ASP A 155 -4.55 -19.30 6.06
N GLY A 156 -4.13 -18.05 6.29
CA GLY A 156 -4.39 -16.94 5.38
C GLY A 156 -3.83 -17.17 3.98
N LYS A 157 -2.70 -17.88 3.85
CA LYS A 157 -2.15 -18.27 2.55
C LYS A 157 -3.14 -19.10 1.74
N GLN A 158 -3.85 -20.03 2.40
CA GLN A 158 -4.90 -20.82 1.75
C GLN A 158 -6.09 -19.93 1.34
N ARG A 159 -6.46 -18.94 2.14
CA ARG A 159 -7.53 -17.99 1.79
C ARG A 159 -7.18 -17.09 0.60
N PHE A 160 -5.90 -16.75 0.42
CA PHE A 160 -5.42 -16.09 -0.80
C PHE A 160 -5.45 -17.03 -2.02
N VAL A 161 -5.16 -18.33 -1.84
CA VAL A 161 -5.34 -19.32 -2.92
C VAL A 161 -6.81 -19.43 -3.31
N ASP A 162 -7.73 -19.52 -2.33
CA ASP A 162 -9.18 -19.54 -2.57
C ASP A 162 -9.62 -18.28 -3.35
N LEU A 163 -9.13 -17.11 -2.94
CA LEU A 163 -9.32 -15.84 -3.65
C LEU A 163 -8.87 -15.94 -5.11
N SER A 164 -7.67 -16.45 -5.37
CA SER A 164 -7.13 -16.61 -6.74
C SER A 164 -7.95 -17.58 -7.61
N ASN A 165 -8.79 -18.41 -6.99
CA ASN A 165 -9.73 -19.32 -7.67
C ASN A 165 -11.15 -18.72 -7.78
N GLY A 166 -11.32 -17.42 -7.50
CA GLY A 166 -12.57 -16.70 -7.63
C GLY A 166 -13.50 -16.76 -6.41
N VAL A 167 -13.06 -17.35 -5.29
CA VAL A 167 -13.81 -17.31 -4.03
C VAL A 167 -13.64 -15.93 -3.41
N ILE A 168 -14.65 -15.07 -3.56
CA ILE A 168 -14.60 -13.69 -3.08
C ILE A 168 -15.81 -13.42 -2.19
N LYS A 169 -15.60 -13.49 -0.88
CA LYS A 169 -16.53 -13.00 0.15
C LYS A 169 -15.89 -11.77 0.77
N SER A 170 -16.29 -10.59 0.31
CA SER A 170 -15.64 -9.33 0.66
C SER A 170 -16.64 -8.32 1.21
N GLY A 171 -16.26 -7.58 2.24
CA GLY A 171 -17.05 -6.46 2.75
C GLY A 171 -16.48 -5.85 4.04
N GLY A 172 -16.36 -4.52 4.06
CA GLY A 172 -15.90 -3.79 5.24
C GLY A 172 -14.47 -4.16 5.57
N PHE A 173 -14.28 -4.97 6.62
CA PHE A 173 -12.97 -5.46 7.06
C PHE A 173 -12.78 -6.96 6.82
N ASP A 174 -13.70 -7.66 6.14
CA ASP A 174 -13.61 -9.10 5.91
C ASP A 174 -13.23 -9.39 4.45
N LEU A 175 -12.30 -10.31 4.25
CA LEU A 175 -12.10 -11.00 2.99
C LEU A 175 -11.88 -12.49 3.25
N ASN A 176 -12.83 -13.32 2.84
CA ASN A 176 -12.80 -14.77 3.04
C ASN A 176 -12.56 -15.18 4.51
N GLY A 177 -13.08 -14.41 5.48
CA GLY A 177 -12.90 -14.68 6.91
C GLY A 177 -11.62 -14.11 7.53
N LEU A 178 -10.77 -13.46 6.73
CA LEU A 178 -9.58 -12.74 7.21
C LEU A 178 -9.95 -11.28 7.51
N TRP A 179 -9.38 -10.73 8.59
CA TRP A 179 -9.55 -9.31 8.92
C TRP A 179 -8.53 -8.47 8.13
N SER A 180 -9.04 -7.66 7.19
CA SER A 180 -8.33 -6.69 6.36
C SER A 180 -7.00 -7.23 5.81
N PRO A 181 -6.99 -8.39 5.11
CA PRO A 181 -5.75 -9.07 4.77
C PRO A 181 -4.83 -8.22 3.88
N TRP A 182 -5.39 -7.51 2.89
CA TRP A 182 -4.61 -6.59 2.05
C TRP A 182 -4.07 -5.39 2.82
N TYR A 183 -4.76 -4.90 3.86
CA TYR A 183 -4.18 -3.91 4.77
C TYR A 183 -2.94 -4.46 5.47
N VAL A 184 -2.96 -5.72 5.93
CA VAL A 184 -1.83 -6.34 6.64
C VAL A 184 -0.64 -6.49 5.70
N GLU A 185 -0.86 -7.04 4.50
CA GLU A 185 0.21 -7.18 3.51
C GLU A 185 0.79 -5.83 3.11
N HIS A 186 -0.05 -4.80 2.94
CA HIS A 186 0.40 -3.45 2.69
C HIS A 186 1.40 -2.94 3.74
N LYS A 187 1.24 -3.28 5.03
CA LYS A 187 2.19 -2.81 6.05
C LYS A 187 3.56 -3.48 5.89
N LEU A 188 3.58 -4.75 5.51
CA LEU A 188 4.83 -5.45 5.23
C LEU A 188 5.52 -4.88 4.00
N PHE A 189 4.78 -4.60 2.92
CA PHE A 189 5.28 -3.89 1.74
C PHE A 189 5.87 -2.53 2.10
N ALA A 190 5.08 -1.66 2.72
CA ALA A 190 5.53 -0.32 3.11
C ALA A 190 6.77 -0.36 4.01
N GLY A 191 6.84 -1.32 4.95
CA GLY A 191 8.02 -1.54 5.78
C GLY A 191 9.26 -1.89 4.96
N LEU A 192 9.16 -2.86 4.04
CA LEU A 192 10.28 -3.27 3.19
C LEU A 192 10.75 -2.12 2.29
N ARG A 193 9.80 -1.43 1.64
CA ARG A 193 10.07 -0.23 0.85
C ARG A 193 10.83 0.82 1.64
N ASP A 194 10.35 1.15 2.84
CA ASP A 194 10.94 2.18 3.68
C ASP A 194 12.32 1.74 4.19
N ALA A 195 12.51 0.47 4.51
CA ALA A 195 13.83 -0.08 4.85
C ALA A 195 14.82 0.09 3.69
N TYR A 196 14.42 -0.21 2.46
CA TYR A 196 15.25 0.06 1.29
C TYR A 196 15.55 1.56 1.14
N ARG A 197 14.52 2.41 1.06
CA ARG A 197 14.64 3.84 0.76
C ARG A 197 15.43 4.63 1.80
N TYR A 198 15.22 4.35 3.09
CA TYR A 198 15.79 5.16 4.18
C TYR A 198 17.08 4.57 4.77
N THR A 199 17.33 3.26 4.61
CA THR A 199 18.52 2.62 5.18
C THR A 199 19.52 2.13 4.14
N GLY A 200 19.11 2.04 2.86
CA GLY A 200 19.90 1.48 1.76
C GLY A 200 19.98 -0.05 1.80
N ASN A 201 19.01 -0.72 2.43
CA ASN A 201 19.01 -2.17 2.56
C ASN A 201 18.50 -2.84 1.28
N GLU A 202 19.41 -3.24 0.39
CA GLU A 202 19.10 -3.93 -0.88
C GLU A 202 18.38 -5.27 -0.70
N THR A 203 18.59 -5.97 0.44
CA THR A 203 17.85 -7.20 0.75
C THR A 203 16.36 -6.91 0.92
N ALA A 204 16.00 -5.76 1.49
CA ALA A 204 14.59 -5.38 1.65
C ALA A 204 13.89 -5.28 0.29
N LEU A 205 14.53 -4.64 -0.69
CA LEU A 205 14.03 -4.55 -2.06
C LEU A 205 13.89 -5.94 -2.71
N GLN A 206 14.87 -6.82 -2.53
CA GLN A 206 14.79 -8.18 -3.07
C GLN A 206 13.62 -8.99 -2.49
N VAL A 207 13.39 -8.86 -1.18
CA VAL A 207 12.27 -9.50 -0.49
C VAL A 207 10.94 -8.92 -0.98
N GLU A 208 10.85 -7.60 -1.13
CA GLU A 208 9.67 -6.90 -1.63
C GLU A 208 9.31 -7.31 -3.06
N ILE A 209 10.29 -7.38 -3.97
CA ILE A 209 10.07 -7.80 -5.36
C ILE A 209 9.51 -9.23 -5.43
N LYS A 210 10.05 -10.16 -4.63
CA LYS A 210 9.52 -11.52 -4.55
C LYS A 210 8.10 -11.54 -4.00
N PHE A 211 7.80 -10.66 -3.05
CA PHE A 211 6.47 -10.54 -2.47
C PHE A 211 5.47 -9.96 -3.48
N ALA A 212 5.86 -8.95 -4.26
CA ALA A 212 5.08 -8.43 -5.37
C ALA A 212 4.81 -9.52 -6.42
N GLY A 213 5.80 -10.35 -6.74
CA GLY A 213 5.62 -11.51 -7.63
C GLY A 213 4.64 -12.55 -7.09
N TRP A 214 4.50 -12.70 -5.76
CA TRP A 214 3.44 -13.50 -5.18
C TRP A 214 2.07 -12.82 -5.34
N VAL A 215 1.95 -11.51 -5.08
CA VAL A 215 0.71 -10.75 -5.29
C VAL A 215 0.23 -10.85 -6.74
N GLU A 216 1.14 -10.68 -7.71
CA GLU A 216 0.84 -10.82 -9.14
C GLU A 216 0.24 -12.20 -9.45
N LYS A 217 0.81 -13.29 -8.93
CA LYS A 217 0.27 -14.66 -9.13
C LYS A 217 -1.14 -14.85 -8.58
N ILE A 218 -1.50 -14.14 -7.51
CA ILE A 218 -2.85 -14.19 -6.93
C ILE A 218 -3.82 -13.36 -7.77
N LEU A 219 -3.45 -12.11 -8.08
CA LEU A 219 -4.36 -11.14 -8.69
C LEU A 219 -4.52 -11.30 -10.20
N SER A 220 -3.49 -11.79 -10.93
CA SER A 220 -3.54 -11.99 -12.39
C SER A 220 -4.57 -13.01 -12.87
N LYS A 221 -5.15 -13.79 -11.95
CA LYS A 221 -6.22 -14.75 -12.24
C LYS A 221 -7.62 -14.16 -12.14
N LEU A 222 -7.74 -12.93 -11.68
CA LEU A 222 -9.01 -12.26 -11.46
C LEU A 222 -9.30 -11.28 -12.60
N ASP A 223 -10.55 -11.25 -13.05
CA ASP A 223 -11.04 -10.19 -13.93
C ASP A 223 -11.30 -8.88 -13.16
N ASP A 224 -11.54 -7.79 -13.90
CA ASP A 224 -11.76 -6.47 -13.31
C ASP A 224 -12.94 -6.45 -12.34
N ASP A 225 -14.03 -7.16 -12.64
CA ASP A 225 -15.20 -7.25 -11.78
C ASP A 225 -14.90 -8.01 -10.48
N GLN A 226 -14.10 -9.08 -10.55
CA GLN A 226 -13.60 -9.83 -9.41
C GLN A 226 -12.67 -8.98 -8.56
N LEU A 227 -11.76 -8.21 -9.17
CA LEU A 227 -10.89 -7.28 -8.46
C LEU A 227 -11.69 -6.19 -7.74
N GLN A 228 -12.69 -5.58 -8.40
CA GLN A 228 -13.55 -4.58 -7.76
C GLN A 228 -14.36 -5.18 -6.59
N ARG A 229 -14.86 -6.42 -6.74
CA ARG A 229 -15.51 -7.12 -5.62
C ARG A 229 -14.53 -7.38 -4.47
N MET A 230 -13.31 -7.83 -4.76
CA MET A 230 -12.28 -8.06 -3.76
C MET A 230 -11.96 -6.77 -2.99
N LEU A 231 -11.83 -5.64 -3.68
CA LEU A 231 -11.58 -4.32 -3.08
C LEU A 231 -12.73 -3.77 -2.21
N GLY A 232 -13.83 -4.51 -2.07
CA GLY A 232 -14.87 -4.21 -1.06
C GLY A 232 -14.42 -4.35 0.40
N THR A 233 -13.23 -4.93 0.64
CA THR A 233 -12.57 -5.02 1.95
C THR A 233 -11.51 -3.93 2.10
N GLU A 234 -11.13 -3.57 3.33
CA GLU A 234 -10.02 -2.65 3.57
C GLU A 234 -8.69 -3.21 3.01
N PHE A 235 -8.07 -2.45 2.12
CA PHE A 235 -6.83 -2.83 1.43
C PHE A 235 -5.63 -1.92 1.74
N GLY A 236 -5.76 -0.98 2.68
CA GLY A 236 -4.70 -0.02 2.99
C GLY A 236 -4.25 0.76 1.75
N GLY A 237 -2.94 0.88 1.55
CA GLY A 237 -2.33 1.54 0.38
C GLY A 237 -1.69 0.56 -0.59
N MET A 238 -2.27 -0.64 -0.82
CA MET A 238 -1.68 -1.63 -1.74
C MET A 238 -1.39 -1.05 -3.13
N ASN A 239 -2.23 -0.14 -3.62
CA ASN A 239 -2.02 0.57 -4.88
C ASN A 239 -0.78 1.49 -4.87
N GLU A 240 -0.48 2.13 -3.74
CA GLU A 240 0.72 2.97 -3.58
C GLU A 240 1.98 2.10 -3.66
N VAL A 241 2.07 1.08 -2.80
CA VAL A 241 3.28 0.25 -2.70
C VAL A 241 3.55 -0.59 -3.95
N LEU A 242 2.53 -0.93 -4.74
CA LEU A 242 2.71 -1.66 -6.00
C LEU A 242 3.07 -0.76 -7.19
N ALA A 243 2.86 0.56 -7.08
CA ALA A 243 3.21 1.52 -8.14
C ALA A 243 4.63 2.08 -8.00
N GLU A 244 5.24 1.89 -6.83
CA GLU A 244 6.51 2.49 -6.40
C GLU A 244 7.74 1.61 -6.65
#